data_AF-A0A2N1UCJ5-F1
#
_entry.id   AF-A0A2N1UCJ5-F1
#
_cell.length_a   1.000
_cell.length_b   1.000
_cell.length_c   1.000
_cell.angle_alpha   90.00
_cell.angle_beta   90.00
_cell.angle_gamma   90.00
#
_symmetry.space_group_name_H-M   'P 1'
#
loop_
_entity.id
_entity.type
_entity.pdbx_description
1 polymer ?
#
loop_
_entity_poly.entity_id
_entity_poly.type
_entity_poly.pdbx_seq_one_letter_code
_entity_poly.pdbx_strand_id
1 'polypeptide(L)'
;MKMRADSLYIEKIDAAIMAIYAVSTDDHSYTMLAENLANWDEESYPEKNQDEARLAEDLYKLMTFLDQKDLKHQSDKVFRIILLTFPERHFAQSPVQSKVAGINFELFKLVKYESMRQFEDCYRMALADLPTFTREIEMRQFREDCSGLAGKFFAAFVSVAGELAESDHNDVPWILMHQLAWQLNNANQAYNQAYGILRSLLSLKNVSPSGLLAQELDESMVFFKRNYYWNRIDKAVMTGDTATMVMYIDRLMPMVSAGHEKSNLVMLRAKAVKTEKHMPWGCLLLIIALILGIFATSRLFDMFIPEKPEKRWAKTPPKPMTPTTPMSRLTPTSTATGDRIPADEPASMSLQVFNRAGLDENKPPLQPHGRKLTLAESRYVIFQKHRLEHLEGVDLMPNEEEALRKLWEEWRSRAENAELDRDNLEKAENEAESFSELLKGDAEDQLKVILKSLEADGWKNDDENDKNRAENLRPARVEGLLNLHDPADLNKVLVQLEKKGYYNGPTDLIKWNSVAGSALARFKATKMLRTDKTWDIETQQALFSETGAGND
;
A
#
# COMPACT_ATOMS: atom_id res chain seq x y z
N MET A 1 -36.75 -30.72 -4.62
CA MET A 1 -36.69 -29.43 -5.34
C MET A 1 -37.05 -28.34 -4.32
N LYS A 2 -36.06 -27.73 -3.66
CA LYS A 2 -36.30 -26.54 -2.83
C LYS A 2 -36.56 -25.42 -3.82
N MET A 3 -37.79 -24.88 -3.86
CA MET A 3 -38.03 -23.59 -4.50
C MET A 3 -37.04 -22.60 -3.86
N ARG A 4 -36.17 -21.99 -4.67
CA ARG A 4 -35.45 -20.81 -4.21
C ARG A 4 -36.50 -19.79 -3.79
N ALA A 5 -36.28 -19.14 -2.65
CA ALA A 5 -37.08 -17.98 -2.29
C ALA A 5 -36.57 -16.82 -3.16
N ASP A 6 -36.97 -16.81 -4.43
CA ASP A 6 -36.56 -15.80 -5.40
C ASP A 6 -37.29 -14.47 -5.09
N SER A 7 -36.57 -13.35 -5.19
CA SER A 7 -37.15 -12.02 -5.03
C SER A 7 -38.13 -11.71 -6.15
N LEU A 8 -39.27 -11.08 -5.81
CA LEU A 8 -40.27 -10.63 -6.78
C LEU A 8 -39.83 -9.42 -7.62
N TYR A 9 -38.74 -8.75 -7.23
CA TYR A 9 -38.26 -7.53 -7.87
C TYR A 9 -37.03 -7.73 -8.74
N ILE A 10 -36.28 -8.83 -8.57
CA ILE A 10 -35.07 -9.07 -9.38
C ILE A 10 -35.38 -9.12 -10.87
N GLU A 11 -36.41 -9.87 -11.27
CA GLU A 11 -36.81 -9.96 -12.68
C GLU A 11 -37.25 -8.60 -13.23
N LYS A 12 -37.88 -7.76 -12.40
CA LYS A 12 -38.32 -6.41 -12.77
C LYS A 12 -37.14 -5.44 -12.91
N ILE A 13 -36.13 -5.57 -12.04
CA ILE A 13 -34.88 -4.81 -12.11
C ILE A 13 -34.13 -5.18 -13.39
N ASP A 14 -33.95 -6.48 -13.65
CA ASP A 14 -33.28 -6.97 -14.85
C ASP A 14 -34.02 -6.51 -16.12
N ALA A 15 -35.35 -6.54 -16.12
CA ALA A 15 -36.17 -6.01 -17.22
C ALA A 15 -35.98 -4.49 -17.43
N ALA A 16 -35.92 -3.71 -16.34
CA ALA A 16 -35.68 -2.27 -16.43
C ALA A 16 -34.26 -1.95 -16.94
N ILE A 17 -33.25 -2.69 -16.50
CA ILE A 17 -31.87 -2.57 -17.01
C ILE A 17 -31.84 -2.87 -18.52
N MET A 18 -32.48 -3.95 -18.96
CA MET A 18 -32.56 -4.32 -20.37
C MET A 18 -33.33 -3.28 -21.22
N ALA A 19 -34.39 -2.69 -20.66
CA ALA A 19 -35.12 -1.61 -21.31
C ALA A 19 -34.23 -0.37 -21.53
N ILE A 20 -33.38 -0.01 -20.56
CA ILE A 20 -32.41 1.09 -20.71
C ILE A 20 -31.33 0.77 -21.75
N TYR A 21 -30.85 -0.48 -21.80
CA TYR A 21 -29.93 -0.90 -22.87
C TYR A 21 -30.57 -0.78 -24.26
N ALA A 22 -31.86 -1.12 -24.37
CA ALA A 22 -32.61 -1.04 -25.63
C ALA A 22 -32.94 0.41 -26.04
N VAL A 23 -33.39 1.23 -25.08
CA VAL A 23 -33.84 2.61 -25.31
C VAL A 23 -33.26 3.52 -24.23
N SER A 24 -31.98 3.88 -24.41
CA SER A 24 -31.19 4.61 -23.40
C SER A 24 -31.61 6.06 -23.14
N THR A 25 -32.63 6.58 -23.82
CA THR A 25 -33.16 7.94 -23.61
C THR A 25 -34.54 7.95 -22.99
N ASP A 26 -35.14 6.79 -22.73
CA ASP A 26 -36.46 6.69 -22.12
C ASP A 26 -36.38 6.89 -20.61
N ASP A 27 -36.88 8.03 -20.14
CA ASP A 27 -36.87 8.39 -18.72
C ASP A 27 -37.71 7.44 -17.84
N HIS A 28 -38.76 6.82 -18.41
CA HIS A 28 -39.64 5.91 -17.67
C HIS A 28 -38.88 4.67 -17.17
N SER A 29 -37.99 4.12 -17.99
CA SER A 29 -37.18 2.96 -17.64
C SER A 29 -36.24 3.22 -16.45
N TYR A 30 -35.72 4.44 -16.30
CA TYR A 30 -34.90 4.82 -15.13
C TYR A 30 -35.74 4.97 -13.85
N THR A 31 -36.96 5.51 -13.95
CA THR A 31 -37.88 5.59 -12.82
C THR A 31 -38.28 4.19 -12.34
N MET A 32 -38.63 3.30 -13.27
CA MET A 32 -38.93 1.89 -12.94
C MET A 32 -37.74 1.20 -12.29
N LEU A 33 -36.52 1.43 -12.79
CA LEU A 33 -35.31 0.88 -12.19
C LEU A 33 -35.14 1.34 -10.74
N ALA A 34 -35.28 2.65 -10.49
CA ALA A 34 -35.16 3.23 -9.15
C ALA A 34 -36.23 2.70 -8.18
N GLU A 35 -37.50 2.64 -8.61
CA GLU A 35 -38.60 2.14 -7.79
C GLU A 35 -38.44 0.65 -7.45
N ASN A 36 -38.11 -0.18 -8.45
CA ASN A 36 -37.93 -1.62 -8.21
C ASN A 36 -36.72 -1.90 -7.31
N LEU A 37 -35.61 -1.15 -7.44
CA LEU A 37 -34.47 -1.27 -6.55
C LEU A 37 -34.80 -0.82 -5.12
N ALA A 38 -35.56 0.26 -4.95
CA ALA A 38 -35.99 0.72 -3.63
C ALA A 38 -36.88 -0.33 -2.93
N ASN A 39 -37.81 -0.94 -3.66
CA ASN A 39 -38.67 -1.99 -3.12
C ASN A 39 -37.88 -3.29 -2.81
N TRP A 40 -36.93 -3.64 -3.69
CA TRP A 40 -36.03 -4.78 -3.48
C TRP A 40 -35.13 -4.60 -2.25
N ASP A 41 -34.64 -3.38 -1.98
CA ASP A 41 -33.83 -3.09 -0.79
C ASP A 41 -34.61 -3.33 0.53
N GLU A 42 -35.94 -3.29 0.51
CA GLU A 42 -36.76 -3.59 1.68
C GLU A 42 -37.01 -5.10 1.90
N GLU A 43 -36.80 -5.93 0.87
CA GLU A 43 -36.97 -7.38 1.01
C GLU A 43 -35.88 -8.00 1.88
N SER A 44 -36.21 -9.07 2.58
CA SER A 44 -35.24 -9.85 3.37
C SER A 44 -35.34 -11.31 2.98
N TYR A 45 -34.30 -11.83 2.34
CA TYR A 45 -34.22 -13.23 1.91
C TYR A 45 -32.76 -13.73 1.92
N PRO A 46 -32.52 -15.05 2.00
CA PRO A 46 -31.19 -15.61 2.28
C PRO A 46 -30.12 -15.31 1.22
N GLU A 47 -30.52 -15.12 -0.04
CA GLU A 47 -29.60 -14.92 -1.18
C GLU A 47 -29.35 -13.42 -1.48
N LYS A 48 -29.96 -12.50 -0.70
CA LYS A 48 -29.93 -11.06 -0.97
C LYS A 48 -28.52 -10.48 -1.12
N ASN A 49 -27.57 -10.92 -0.30
CA ASN A 49 -26.18 -10.43 -0.37
C ASN A 49 -25.48 -10.80 -1.70
N GLN A 50 -25.82 -11.96 -2.27
CA GLN A 50 -25.29 -12.39 -3.56
C GLN A 50 -25.90 -11.56 -4.70
N ASP A 51 -27.21 -11.31 -4.61
CA ASP A 51 -27.91 -10.48 -5.59
C ASP A 51 -27.51 -9.01 -5.49
N GLU A 52 -27.21 -8.50 -4.30
CA GLU A 52 -26.70 -7.15 -4.07
C GLU A 52 -25.40 -6.91 -4.87
N ALA A 53 -24.46 -7.86 -4.80
CA ALA A 53 -23.21 -7.78 -5.53
C ALA A 53 -23.44 -7.82 -7.06
N ARG A 54 -24.31 -8.73 -7.53
CA ARG A 54 -24.68 -8.85 -8.94
C ARG A 54 -25.31 -7.56 -9.48
N LEU A 55 -26.32 -7.04 -8.77
CA LEU A 55 -27.05 -5.84 -9.16
C LEU A 55 -26.15 -4.61 -9.19
N ALA A 56 -25.25 -4.46 -8.20
CA ALA A 56 -24.28 -3.37 -8.21
C ALA A 56 -23.37 -3.44 -9.46
N GLU A 57 -22.86 -4.62 -9.79
CA GLU A 57 -22.02 -4.84 -10.99
C GLU A 57 -22.78 -4.50 -12.29
N ASP A 58 -24.03 -4.95 -12.42
CA ASP A 58 -24.83 -4.71 -13.61
C ASP A 58 -25.19 -3.22 -13.79
N LEU A 59 -25.44 -2.50 -12.70
CA LEU A 59 -25.61 -1.05 -12.74
C LEU A 59 -24.32 -0.32 -13.13
N TYR A 60 -23.15 -0.77 -12.68
CA TYR A 60 -21.87 -0.21 -13.11
C TYR A 60 -21.60 -0.42 -14.60
N LYS A 61 -21.92 -1.61 -15.12
CA LYS A 61 -21.86 -1.89 -16.56
C LYS A 61 -22.80 -0.97 -17.34
N LEU A 62 -24.02 -0.77 -16.84
CA LEU A 62 -25.01 0.10 -17.45
C LEU A 62 -24.54 1.56 -17.49
N MET A 63 -24.02 2.08 -16.36
CA MET A 63 -23.45 3.43 -16.28
C MET A 63 -22.30 3.61 -17.28
N THR A 64 -21.35 2.67 -17.30
CA THR A 64 -20.20 2.69 -18.22
C THR A 64 -20.63 2.67 -19.68
N PHE A 65 -21.63 1.86 -20.02
CA PHE A 65 -22.21 1.81 -21.36
C PHE A 65 -22.83 3.15 -21.78
N LEU A 66 -23.55 3.82 -20.88
CA LEU A 66 -24.15 5.13 -21.15
C LEU A 66 -23.08 6.21 -21.34
N ASP A 67 -22.02 6.19 -20.52
CA ASP A 67 -20.87 7.09 -20.69
C ASP A 67 -20.15 6.87 -22.02
N GLN A 68 -19.94 5.61 -22.43
CA GLN A 68 -19.35 5.27 -23.73
C GLN A 68 -20.20 5.75 -24.92
N LYS A 69 -21.51 5.92 -24.71
CA LYS A 69 -22.44 6.52 -25.69
C LYS A 69 -22.55 8.05 -25.60
N ASP A 70 -21.72 8.70 -24.77
CA ASP A 70 -21.76 10.14 -24.48
C ASP A 70 -23.12 10.61 -23.91
N LEU A 71 -23.85 9.71 -23.25
CA LEU A 71 -25.13 9.98 -22.58
C LEU A 71 -24.92 10.34 -21.10
N LYS A 72 -24.15 11.40 -20.85
CA LYS A 72 -23.71 11.79 -19.49
C LYS A 72 -24.86 12.01 -18.51
N HIS A 73 -25.95 12.64 -18.97
CA HIS A 73 -27.10 12.90 -18.10
C HIS A 73 -27.76 11.60 -17.61
N GLN A 74 -27.82 10.58 -18.48
CA GLN A 74 -28.39 9.29 -18.18
C GLN A 74 -27.45 8.43 -17.34
N SER A 75 -26.15 8.49 -17.64
CA SER A 75 -25.11 7.90 -16.78
C SER A 75 -25.21 8.45 -15.36
N ASP A 76 -25.33 9.79 -15.20
CA ASP A 76 -25.54 10.44 -13.91
C ASP A 76 -26.83 9.97 -13.19
N LYS A 77 -27.89 9.62 -13.92
CA LYS A 77 -29.11 9.03 -13.33
C LYS A 77 -28.83 7.64 -12.77
N VAL A 78 -28.15 6.78 -13.52
CA VAL A 78 -27.77 5.43 -13.04
C VAL A 78 -26.80 5.52 -11.86
N PHE A 79 -25.84 6.44 -11.93
CA PHE A 79 -24.92 6.75 -10.85
C PHE A 79 -25.65 7.14 -9.56
N ARG A 80 -26.67 8.01 -9.65
CA ARG A 80 -27.51 8.36 -8.50
C ARG A 80 -28.28 7.16 -7.94
N ILE A 81 -28.78 6.27 -8.81
CA ILE A 81 -29.45 5.04 -8.39
C ILE A 81 -28.47 4.13 -7.65
N ILE A 82 -27.24 3.96 -8.14
CA ILE A 82 -26.18 3.22 -7.46
C ILE A 82 -25.90 3.82 -6.08
N LEU A 83 -25.76 5.15 -5.98
CA LEU A 83 -25.54 5.84 -4.70
C LEU A 83 -26.69 5.66 -3.70
N LEU A 84 -27.93 5.56 -4.19
CA LEU A 84 -29.10 5.41 -3.34
C LEU A 84 -29.24 3.98 -2.81
N THR A 85 -28.99 2.99 -3.65
CA THR A 85 -29.21 1.57 -3.30
C THR A 85 -27.96 0.93 -2.69
N PHE A 86 -26.79 1.23 -3.24
CA PHE A 86 -25.51 0.63 -2.89
C PHE A 86 -24.42 1.68 -2.55
N PRO A 87 -24.69 2.62 -1.61
CA PRO A 87 -23.70 3.64 -1.25
C PRO A 87 -22.37 3.04 -0.77
N GLU A 88 -22.40 1.89 -0.10
CA GLU A 88 -21.24 1.10 0.31
C GLU A 88 -20.48 0.41 -0.83
N ARG A 89 -21.02 0.37 -2.05
CA ARG A 89 -20.30 -0.19 -3.22
C ARG A 89 -19.72 0.91 -4.09
N HIS A 90 -20.12 2.15 -3.86
CA HIS A 90 -19.60 3.32 -4.56
C HIS A 90 -18.70 4.12 -3.64
N PHE A 91 -17.48 3.63 -3.44
CA PHE A 91 -16.46 4.39 -2.75
C PHE A 91 -15.86 5.39 -3.74
N ALA A 92 -16.02 6.67 -3.44
CA ALA A 92 -15.07 7.65 -3.94
C ALA A 92 -13.71 7.18 -3.40
N GLN A 93 -12.84 6.65 -4.26
CA GLN A 93 -11.48 6.31 -3.85
C GLN A 93 -10.91 7.53 -3.13
N SER A 94 -10.23 7.31 -2.00
CA SER A 94 -9.52 8.40 -1.33
C SER A 94 -8.70 9.09 -2.40
N PRO A 95 -8.86 10.42 -2.60
CA PRO A 95 -8.15 11.10 -3.66
C PRO A 95 -6.67 10.78 -3.52
N VAL A 96 -6.10 10.19 -4.58
CA VAL A 96 -4.67 10.00 -4.71
C VAL A 96 -4.23 11.19 -5.55
N GLN A 97 -3.36 12.06 -5.01
CA GLN A 97 -2.68 13.01 -5.89
C GLN A 97 -1.78 12.19 -6.82
N SER A 98 -2.09 12.23 -8.12
CA SER A 98 -1.46 11.43 -9.17
C SER A 98 0.00 11.82 -9.47
N LYS A 99 0.54 12.84 -8.78
CA LYS A 99 1.90 13.34 -8.97
C LYS A 99 2.48 13.78 -7.63
N VAL A 100 2.95 12.82 -6.83
CA VAL A 100 3.88 13.15 -5.76
C VAL A 100 5.26 12.68 -6.22
N ALA A 101 6.18 13.62 -6.40
CA ALA A 101 7.58 13.29 -6.64
C ALA A 101 8.10 12.46 -5.46
N GLY A 102 8.92 11.43 -5.75
CA GLY A 102 9.58 10.64 -4.72
C GLY A 102 10.42 11.50 -3.76
N ILE A 103 10.89 10.90 -2.68
CA ILE A 103 11.76 11.60 -1.73
C ILE A 103 13.04 12.03 -2.44
N ASN A 104 13.32 13.32 -2.43
CA ASN A 104 14.53 13.87 -3.04
C ASN A 104 15.68 13.88 -2.03
N PHE A 105 16.48 12.81 -2.02
CA PHE A 105 17.64 12.70 -1.13
C PHE A 105 18.76 13.71 -1.45
N GLU A 106 18.79 14.31 -2.64
CA GLU A 106 19.78 15.35 -2.96
C GLU A 106 19.62 16.60 -2.07
N LEU A 107 18.43 16.80 -1.49
CA LEU A 107 18.18 17.88 -0.54
C LEU A 107 19.07 17.78 0.72
N PHE A 108 19.44 16.57 1.15
CA PHE A 108 20.38 16.39 2.26
C PHE A 108 21.78 16.92 1.94
N LYS A 109 22.19 16.91 0.67
CA LYS A 109 23.53 17.34 0.24
C LYS A 109 23.67 18.86 0.15
N LEU A 110 22.55 19.59 0.12
CA LEU A 110 22.56 21.06 0.07
C LEU A 110 23.09 21.68 1.36
N VAL A 111 22.98 20.97 2.48
CA VAL A 111 23.30 21.48 3.81
C VAL A 111 24.38 20.62 4.46
N LYS A 112 25.53 21.21 4.81
CA LYS A 112 26.70 20.50 5.36
C LYS A 112 26.83 20.64 6.88
N TYR A 113 25.73 20.58 7.61
CA TYR A 113 25.75 20.57 9.09
C TYR A 113 25.70 19.15 9.64
N GLU A 114 26.27 18.95 10.82
CA GLU A 114 26.23 17.67 11.52
C GLU A 114 24.80 17.29 11.94
N SER A 115 23.98 18.29 12.31
CA SER A 115 22.55 18.12 12.59
C SER A 115 21.78 17.59 11.37
N MET A 116 22.15 18.02 10.15
CA MET A 116 21.54 17.52 8.91
C MET A 116 21.88 16.05 8.65
N ARG A 117 23.11 15.62 8.95
CA ARG A 117 23.48 14.19 8.86
C ARG A 117 22.70 13.34 9.87
N GLN A 118 22.59 13.81 11.11
CA GLN A 118 21.79 13.11 12.13
C GLN A 118 20.31 13.03 11.73
N PHE A 119 19.78 14.09 11.12
CA PHE A 119 18.44 14.09 10.55
C PHE A 119 18.32 13.09 9.40
N GLU A 120 19.29 13.05 8.48
CA GLU A 120 19.34 12.05 7.39
C GLU A 120 19.36 10.61 7.90
N ASP A 121 20.21 10.31 8.89
CA ASP A 121 20.30 8.98 9.48
C ASP A 121 18.97 8.57 10.11
N CYS A 122 18.35 9.46 10.89
CA CYS A 122 17.03 9.20 11.47
C CYS A 122 15.95 9.04 10.41
N TYR A 123 16.01 9.82 9.33
CA TYR A 123 15.09 9.75 8.21
C TYR A 123 15.19 8.41 7.48
N ARG A 124 16.41 7.96 7.17
CA ARG A 124 16.69 6.66 6.54
C ARG A 124 16.28 5.50 7.44
N MET A 125 16.53 5.60 8.76
CA MET A 125 16.07 4.60 9.73
C MET A 125 14.53 4.53 9.79
N ALA A 126 13.85 5.67 9.78
CA ALA A 126 12.39 5.72 9.77
C ALA A 126 11.78 5.07 8.52
N LEU A 127 12.44 5.23 7.36
CA LEU A 127 12.07 4.52 6.13
C LEU A 127 12.35 3.03 6.18
N ALA A 128 13.51 2.61 6.72
CA ALA A 128 13.91 1.22 6.80
C ALA A 128 13.04 0.40 7.78
N ASP A 129 12.59 1.02 8.89
CA ASP A 129 11.67 0.41 9.86
C ASP A 129 10.34 1.17 9.94
N LEU A 130 9.72 1.32 8.76
CA LEU A 130 8.42 1.98 8.61
C LEU A 130 7.31 1.38 9.51
N PRO A 131 7.21 0.06 9.71
CA PRO A 131 6.21 -0.52 10.62
C PRO A 131 6.37 -0.05 12.07
N THR A 132 7.60 -0.01 12.60
CA THR A 132 7.84 0.51 13.95
C THR A 132 7.55 2.01 13.99
N PHE A 133 8.06 2.77 13.02
CA PHE A 133 7.87 4.22 12.95
C PHE A 133 6.39 4.61 12.92
N THR A 134 5.59 3.99 12.05
CA THR A 134 4.14 4.26 11.92
C THR A 134 3.37 3.89 13.18
N ARG A 135 3.73 2.79 13.86
CA ARG A 135 3.14 2.40 15.14
C ARG A 135 3.45 3.42 16.24
N GLU A 136 4.70 3.89 16.33
CA GLU A 136 5.10 4.90 17.32
C GLU A 136 4.38 6.25 17.09
N ILE A 137 4.20 6.67 15.84
CA ILE A 137 3.38 7.84 15.50
C ILE A 137 1.94 7.66 15.96
N GLU A 138 1.34 6.49 15.73
CA GLU A 138 -0.03 6.19 16.19
C GLU A 138 -0.16 6.27 17.71
N MET A 139 0.87 5.85 18.45
CA MET A 139 0.99 6.00 19.90
C MET A 139 1.31 7.45 20.34
N ARG A 140 1.30 8.42 19.42
CA ARG A 140 1.59 9.84 19.64
C ARG A 140 3.00 10.12 20.18
N GLN A 141 3.98 9.31 19.77
CA GLN A 141 5.38 9.46 20.17
C GLN A 141 6.20 10.37 19.24
N PHE A 142 5.60 10.91 18.18
CA PHE A 142 6.24 11.90 17.30
C PHE A 142 6.04 13.32 17.84
N ARG A 143 6.77 13.65 18.91
CA ARG A 143 6.74 14.94 19.63
C ARG A 143 7.99 15.10 20.51
N GLU A 144 8.13 16.27 21.13
CA GLU A 144 9.15 16.55 22.14
C GLU A 144 9.13 15.51 23.29
N ASP A 145 10.30 15.24 23.86
CA ASP A 145 10.53 14.34 25.01
C ASP A 145 10.14 12.87 24.85
N CYS A 146 9.79 12.44 23.63
CA CYS A 146 9.50 11.04 23.37
C CYS A 146 10.77 10.26 23.00
N SER A 147 10.86 9.03 23.50
CA SER A 147 11.90 8.08 23.12
C SER A 147 11.45 7.22 21.93
N GLY A 148 12.33 6.35 21.43
CA GLY A 148 12.05 5.51 20.27
C GLY A 148 12.48 6.13 18.94
N LEU A 149 12.12 5.49 17.84
CA LEU A 149 12.48 5.90 16.49
C LEU A 149 11.78 7.23 16.11
N ALA A 150 10.48 7.33 16.37
CA ALA A 150 9.69 8.52 16.07
C ALA A 150 10.12 9.74 16.90
N GLY A 151 10.42 9.53 18.18
CA GLY A 151 10.89 10.59 19.08
C GLY A 151 12.27 11.10 18.71
N LYS A 152 13.23 10.20 18.45
CA LYS A 152 14.58 10.57 17.97
C LYS A 152 14.53 11.32 16.65
N PHE A 153 13.70 10.86 15.72
CA PHE A 153 13.55 11.52 14.42
C PHE A 153 12.92 12.91 14.54
N PHE A 154 11.91 13.07 15.40
CA PHE A 154 11.35 14.39 15.72
C PHE A 154 12.40 15.33 16.32
N ALA A 155 13.20 14.85 17.28
CA ALA A 155 14.27 15.65 17.89
C ALA A 155 15.34 16.07 16.87
N ALA A 156 15.74 15.15 15.98
CA ALA A 156 16.69 15.45 14.90
C ALA A 156 16.14 16.52 13.93
N PHE A 157 14.85 16.43 13.58
CA PHE A 157 14.16 17.46 12.80
C PHE A 157 14.20 18.83 13.50
N VAL A 158 13.79 18.91 14.78
CA VAL A 158 13.75 20.19 15.51
C VAL A 158 15.14 20.81 15.61
N SER A 159 16.17 19.98 15.83
CA SER A 159 17.57 20.41 15.87
C SER A 159 17.99 21.09 14.57
N VAL A 160 17.83 20.40 13.42
CA VAL A 160 18.25 20.95 12.13
C VAL A 160 17.38 22.12 11.68
N ALA A 161 16.07 22.07 11.92
CA ALA A 161 15.17 23.16 11.54
C ALA A 161 15.46 24.42 12.38
N GLY A 162 15.79 24.27 13.67
CA GLY A 162 16.23 25.38 14.52
C GLY A 162 17.55 26.00 14.06
N GLU A 163 18.51 25.18 13.64
CA GLU A 163 19.81 25.65 13.12
C GLU A 163 19.67 26.35 11.76
N LEU A 164 18.74 25.90 10.91
CA LEU A 164 18.51 26.46 9.58
C LEU A 164 17.50 27.61 9.53
N ALA A 165 16.88 27.98 10.66
CA ALA A 165 15.76 28.93 10.71
C ALA A 165 16.04 30.28 10.03
N GLU A 166 17.28 30.77 10.10
CA GLU A 166 17.73 32.04 9.51
C GLU A 166 18.52 31.87 8.19
N SER A 167 18.56 30.66 7.64
CA SER A 167 19.33 30.33 6.43
C SER A 167 18.46 30.29 5.17
N ASP A 168 19.09 30.41 4.00
CA ASP A 168 18.45 30.19 2.69
C ASP A 168 17.92 28.74 2.51
N HIS A 169 18.32 27.83 3.40
CA HIS A 169 17.92 26.42 3.40
C HIS A 169 16.91 26.08 4.50
N ASN A 170 16.28 27.07 5.14
CA ASN A 170 15.26 26.86 6.19
C ASN A 170 14.21 25.81 5.80
N ASP A 171 13.73 25.85 4.56
CA ASP A 171 12.63 24.99 4.10
C ASP A 171 13.05 23.54 3.81
N VAL A 172 14.34 23.26 3.67
CA VAL A 172 14.86 21.93 3.29
C VAL A 172 14.34 20.79 4.21
N PRO A 173 14.51 20.86 5.55
CA PRO A 173 13.99 19.81 6.43
C PRO A 173 12.46 19.68 6.38
N TRP A 174 11.73 20.78 6.16
CA TRP A 174 10.27 20.77 6.04
C TRP A 174 9.80 20.08 4.77
N ILE A 175 10.44 20.35 3.63
CA ILE A 175 10.17 19.70 2.35
C ILE A 175 10.40 18.19 2.45
N LEU A 176 11.48 17.76 3.10
CA LEU A 176 11.77 16.34 3.30
C LEU A 176 10.69 15.67 4.17
N MET A 177 10.27 16.30 5.27
CA MET A 177 9.17 15.79 6.10
C MET A 177 7.84 15.74 5.34
N HIS A 178 7.59 16.70 4.46
CA HIS A 178 6.41 16.74 3.60
C HIS A 178 6.39 15.57 2.61
N GLN A 179 7.52 15.31 1.95
CA GLN A 179 7.68 14.17 1.04
C GLN A 179 7.45 12.84 1.76
N LEU A 180 7.99 12.67 2.98
CA LEU A 180 7.74 11.49 3.80
C LEU A 180 6.24 11.33 4.14
N ALA A 181 5.58 12.41 4.54
CA ALA A 181 4.16 12.37 4.88
C ALA A 181 3.31 11.99 3.66
N TRP A 182 3.65 12.50 2.47
CA TRP A 182 3.00 12.08 1.23
C TRP A 182 3.25 10.62 0.88
N GLN A 183 4.48 10.11 1.06
CA GLN A 183 4.78 8.69 0.85
C GLN A 183 3.95 7.81 1.80
N LEU A 184 3.89 8.16 3.08
CA LEU A 184 3.06 7.46 4.07
C LEU A 184 1.59 7.46 3.66
N ASN A 185 1.07 8.59 3.21
CA ASN A 185 -0.33 8.73 2.79
C ASN A 185 -0.62 7.90 1.52
N ASN A 186 0.18 8.04 0.46
CA ASN A 186 -0.14 7.48 -0.85
C ASN A 186 0.35 6.03 -1.03
N ALA A 187 1.59 5.73 -0.65
CA ALA A 187 2.20 4.43 -0.89
C ALA A 187 1.84 3.41 0.20
N ASN A 188 1.80 3.86 1.46
CA ASN A 188 1.61 2.97 2.61
C ASN A 188 0.20 3.02 3.20
N GLN A 189 -0.67 3.90 2.70
CA GLN A 189 -2.03 4.10 3.21
C GLN A 189 -2.08 4.43 4.73
N ALA A 190 -0.99 4.98 5.26
CA ALA A 190 -0.80 5.36 6.66
C ALA A 190 -1.30 6.79 6.91
N TYR A 191 -2.57 7.05 6.55
CA TYR A 191 -3.16 8.40 6.50
C TYR A 191 -3.13 9.13 7.85
N ASN A 192 -3.40 8.42 8.94
CA ASN A 192 -3.40 9.01 10.29
C ASN A 192 -1.98 9.43 10.71
N GLN A 193 -0.98 8.65 10.32
CA GLN A 193 0.42 8.89 10.62
C GLN A 193 0.94 10.07 9.82
N ALA A 194 0.64 10.14 8.52
CA ALA A 194 0.94 11.30 7.68
C ALA A 194 0.33 12.60 8.24
N TYR A 195 -0.96 12.57 8.61
CA TYR A 195 -1.62 13.67 9.31
C TYR A 195 -0.95 14.01 10.65
N GLY A 196 -0.61 12.99 11.44
CA GLY A 196 0.02 13.13 12.75
C GLY A 196 1.38 13.82 12.68
N ILE A 197 2.21 13.47 11.70
CA ILE A 197 3.50 14.12 11.44
C ILE A 197 3.28 15.61 11.18
N LEU A 198 2.51 15.97 10.14
CA LEU A 198 2.32 17.39 9.78
C LEU A 198 1.72 18.21 10.91
N ARG A 199 0.75 17.64 11.64
CA ARG A 199 0.16 18.29 12.81
C ARG A 199 1.19 18.56 13.90
N SER A 200 2.08 17.60 14.19
CA SER A 200 3.13 17.80 15.19
C SER A 200 4.12 18.86 14.74
N LEU A 201 4.55 18.84 13.48
CA LEU A 201 5.50 19.81 12.93
C LEU A 201 4.94 21.24 12.93
N LEU A 202 3.71 21.42 12.45
CA LEU A 202 3.02 22.73 12.42
C LEU A 202 2.65 23.25 13.82
N SER A 203 2.78 22.43 14.87
CA SER A 203 2.55 22.86 16.26
C SER A 203 3.77 23.47 16.94
N LEU A 204 4.95 23.41 16.29
CA LEU A 204 6.18 24.00 16.78
C LEU A 204 6.08 25.53 16.82
N LYS A 205 6.49 26.13 17.94
CA LYS A 205 6.41 27.59 18.14
C LYS A 205 7.67 28.34 17.74
N ASN A 206 8.82 27.67 17.85
CA ASN A 206 10.13 28.32 17.75
C ASN A 206 10.77 28.19 16.36
N VAL A 207 10.19 27.35 15.51
CA VAL A 207 10.71 27.07 14.17
C VAL A 207 9.52 27.02 13.22
N SER A 208 9.64 27.66 12.06
CA SER A 208 8.58 27.70 11.06
C SER A 208 9.15 27.65 9.65
N PRO A 209 8.48 26.95 8.71
CA PRO A 209 8.83 27.04 7.30
C PRO A 209 8.47 28.42 6.75
N SER A 210 8.87 28.70 5.51
CA SER A 210 8.41 29.86 4.77
C SER A 210 6.88 29.87 4.65
N GLY A 211 6.30 31.06 4.50
CA GLY A 211 4.83 31.21 4.50
C GLY A 211 4.11 30.43 3.39
N LEU A 212 4.73 30.28 2.22
CA LEU A 212 4.18 29.49 1.12
C LEU A 212 4.19 28.00 1.46
N LEU A 213 5.32 27.48 1.98
CA LEU A 213 5.42 26.08 2.36
C LEU A 213 4.51 25.76 3.56
N ALA A 214 4.37 26.68 4.52
CA ALA A 214 3.43 26.53 5.64
C ALA A 214 1.98 26.32 5.15
N GLN A 215 1.55 27.09 4.15
CA GLN A 215 0.22 26.94 3.54
C GLN A 215 0.09 25.58 2.84
N GLU A 216 1.10 25.16 2.07
CA GLU A 216 1.10 23.86 1.38
C GLU A 216 1.04 22.68 2.36
N LEU A 217 1.75 22.78 3.48
CA LEU A 217 1.69 21.79 4.57
C LEU A 217 0.30 21.73 5.21
N ASP A 218 -0.36 22.88 5.42
CA ASP A 218 -1.71 22.93 5.98
C ASP A 218 -2.74 22.30 5.02
N GLU A 219 -2.66 22.62 3.73
CA GLU A 219 -3.50 22.01 2.69
C GLU A 219 -3.29 20.49 2.63
N SER A 220 -2.03 20.04 2.70
CA SER A 220 -1.68 18.62 2.74
C SER A 220 -2.18 17.93 4.02
N MET A 221 -2.11 18.61 5.17
CA MET A 221 -2.63 18.10 6.43
C MET A 221 -4.15 17.90 6.37
N VAL A 222 -4.90 18.85 5.81
CA VAL A 222 -6.35 18.72 5.61
C VAL A 222 -6.66 17.54 4.68
N PHE A 223 -5.86 17.38 3.61
CA PHE A 223 -5.99 16.27 2.67
C PHE A 223 -5.76 14.90 3.35
N PHE A 224 -4.67 14.74 4.11
CA PHE A 224 -4.38 13.49 4.82
C PHE A 224 -5.46 13.15 5.85
N LYS A 225 -5.98 14.17 6.55
CA LYS A 225 -7.09 14.02 7.49
C LYS A 225 -8.37 13.53 6.80
N ARG A 226 -8.68 14.06 5.62
CA ARG A 226 -9.80 13.61 4.79
C ARG A 226 -9.63 12.15 4.37
N ASN A 227 -8.45 11.74 3.89
CA ASN A 227 -8.17 10.34 3.54
C ASN A 227 -8.27 9.40 4.76
N TYR A 228 -7.80 9.85 5.92
CA TYR A 228 -7.96 9.10 7.17
C TYR A 228 -9.44 8.85 7.53
N TYR A 229 -10.29 9.87 7.42
CA TYR A 229 -11.73 9.71 7.70
C TYR A 229 -12.41 8.79 6.70
N TRP A 230 -12.07 8.89 5.41
CA TRP A 230 -12.56 7.96 4.41
C TRP A 230 -12.20 6.51 4.73
N ASN A 231 -10.94 6.22 5.05
CA ASN A 231 -10.51 4.88 5.46
C ASN A 231 -11.28 4.36 6.69
N ARG A 232 -11.57 5.24 7.66
CA ARG A 232 -12.34 4.85 8.85
C ARG A 232 -13.81 4.57 8.53
N ILE A 233 -14.41 5.32 7.61
CA ILE A 233 -15.77 5.06 7.11
C ILE A 233 -15.79 3.71 6.39
N ASP A 234 -14.82 3.45 5.51
CA ASP A 234 -14.71 2.18 4.77
C ASP A 234 -14.59 0.98 5.71
N LYS A 235 -13.68 1.04 6.69
CA LYS A 235 -13.57 0.00 7.72
C LYS A 235 -14.87 -0.20 8.49
N ALA A 236 -15.56 0.89 8.86
CA ALA A 236 -16.81 0.82 9.60
C ALA A 236 -17.95 0.21 8.77
N VAL A 237 -18.00 0.50 7.47
CA VAL A 237 -18.91 -0.14 6.50
C VAL A 237 -18.66 -1.64 6.47
N MET A 238 -17.40 -2.07 6.32
CA MET A 238 -17.04 -3.49 6.23
C MET A 238 -17.34 -4.27 7.52
N THR A 239 -17.23 -3.62 8.68
CA THR A 239 -17.55 -4.25 9.97
C THR A 239 -19.01 -4.08 10.39
N GLY A 240 -19.82 -3.34 9.63
CA GLY A 240 -21.19 -2.98 10.01
C GLY A 240 -21.30 -2.08 11.25
N ASP A 241 -20.24 -1.35 11.60
CA ASP A 241 -20.22 -0.43 12.74
C ASP A 241 -20.83 0.93 12.34
N THR A 242 -22.15 0.99 12.41
CA THR A 242 -22.95 2.15 12.04
C THR A 242 -22.64 3.39 12.88
N ALA A 243 -22.33 3.23 14.17
CA ALA A 243 -22.01 4.33 15.06
C ALA A 243 -20.68 5.00 14.68
N THR A 244 -19.63 4.20 14.45
CA THR A 244 -18.34 4.71 13.97
C THR A 244 -18.46 5.34 12.59
N MET A 245 -19.26 4.72 11.70
CA MET A 245 -19.51 5.26 10.37
C MET A 245 -20.14 6.66 10.43
N VAL A 246 -21.23 6.84 11.19
CA VAL A 246 -21.89 8.16 11.33
C VAL A 246 -20.94 9.19 11.94
N MET A 247 -20.18 8.81 12.98
CA MET A 247 -19.22 9.72 13.62
C MET A 247 -18.17 10.24 12.62
N TYR A 248 -17.59 9.38 11.80
CA TYR A 248 -16.58 9.81 10.82
C TYR A 248 -17.18 10.52 9.61
N ILE A 249 -18.40 10.18 9.20
CA ILE A 249 -19.13 10.96 8.18
C ILE A 249 -19.36 12.40 8.64
N ASP A 250 -19.86 12.58 9.87
CA ASP A 250 -20.13 13.93 10.41
C ASP A 250 -18.84 14.77 10.53
N ARG A 251 -17.69 14.12 10.77
CA ARG A 251 -16.37 14.77 10.79
C ARG A 251 -15.80 15.10 9.41
N LEU A 252 -16.13 14.28 8.41
CA LEU A 252 -15.65 14.44 7.04
C LEU A 252 -16.49 15.44 6.23
N MET A 253 -17.79 15.50 6.49
CA MET A 253 -18.74 16.35 5.74
C MET A 253 -18.29 17.82 5.55
N PRO A 254 -17.68 18.50 6.55
CA PRO A 254 -17.21 19.87 6.39
C PRO A 254 -15.97 20.01 5.48
N MET A 255 -15.21 18.93 5.28
CA MET A 255 -13.95 18.92 4.52
C MET A 255 -14.16 18.60 3.03
N VAL A 256 -15.35 18.15 2.68
CA VAL A 256 -15.70 17.81 1.31
C VAL A 256 -16.25 19.05 0.61
N SER A 257 -15.74 19.37 -0.57
CA SER A 257 -16.29 20.42 -1.44
C SER A 257 -17.06 19.83 -2.63
N ALA A 258 -16.70 18.63 -3.07
CA ALA A 258 -17.30 17.98 -4.23
C ALA A 258 -18.75 17.53 -3.96
N GLY A 259 -19.68 17.92 -4.83
CA GLY A 259 -21.10 17.65 -4.65
C GLY A 259 -21.48 16.16 -4.65
N HIS A 260 -20.81 15.35 -5.47
CA HIS A 260 -21.04 13.89 -5.53
C HIS A 260 -20.58 13.20 -4.25
N GLU A 261 -19.43 13.61 -3.70
CA GLU A 261 -18.86 13.06 -2.47
C GLU A 261 -19.72 13.43 -1.25
N LYS A 262 -20.21 14.68 -1.16
CA LYS A 262 -21.21 15.05 -0.15
C LYS A 262 -22.46 14.20 -0.25
N SER A 263 -22.97 14.02 -1.47
CA SER A 263 -24.19 13.23 -1.70
C SER A 263 -24.00 11.78 -1.23
N ASN A 264 -22.85 11.17 -1.56
CA ASN A 264 -22.51 9.83 -1.10
C ASN A 264 -22.45 9.72 0.43
N LEU A 265 -21.77 10.65 1.10
CA LEU A 265 -21.69 10.69 2.56
C LEU A 265 -23.08 10.84 3.22
N VAL A 266 -23.95 11.68 2.65
CA VAL A 266 -25.33 11.83 3.15
C VAL A 266 -26.11 10.52 3.00
N MET A 267 -25.95 9.80 1.89
CA MET A 267 -26.59 8.49 1.67
C MET A 267 -26.06 7.41 2.61
N LEU A 268 -24.73 7.29 2.77
CA LEU A 268 -24.11 6.37 3.72
C LEU A 268 -24.63 6.62 5.15
N ARG A 269 -24.69 7.89 5.57
CA ARG A 269 -25.22 8.27 6.88
C ARG A 269 -26.68 7.89 7.04
N ALA A 270 -27.50 8.15 6.02
CA ALA A 270 -28.91 7.78 5.99
C ALA A 270 -29.10 6.26 6.16
N LYS A 271 -28.33 5.45 5.43
CA LYS A 271 -28.35 3.99 5.53
C LYS A 271 -27.95 3.52 6.92
N ALA A 272 -26.90 4.09 7.52
CA ALA A 272 -26.48 3.80 8.90
C ALA A 272 -27.63 3.97 9.91
N VAL A 273 -28.31 5.11 9.82
CA VAL A 273 -29.38 5.48 10.76
C VAL A 273 -30.62 4.60 10.56
N LYS A 274 -30.92 4.19 9.32
CA LYS A 274 -32.00 3.23 9.01
C LYS A 274 -31.75 1.90 9.73
N THR A 275 -30.53 1.37 9.64
CA THR A 275 -30.15 0.07 10.22
C THR A 275 -30.25 0.07 11.75
N GLU A 276 -29.86 1.14 12.44
CA GLU A 276 -29.94 1.20 13.91
C GLU A 276 -31.35 1.46 14.45
N LYS A 277 -32.19 2.21 13.71
CA LYS A 277 -33.47 2.73 14.26
C LYS A 277 -34.73 2.13 13.65
N HIS A 278 -34.63 1.15 12.75
CA HIS A 278 -35.77 0.61 11.99
C HIS A 278 -36.68 1.71 11.41
N MET A 279 -36.07 2.80 10.93
CA MET A 279 -36.80 4.01 10.55
C MET A 279 -37.34 3.88 9.11
N PRO A 280 -38.64 4.10 8.86
CA PRO A 280 -39.22 3.95 7.53
C PRO A 280 -38.74 5.03 6.55
N TRP A 281 -38.54 4.64 5.29
CA TRP A 281 -37.96 5.47 4.20
C TRP A 281 -38.66 6.82 4.01
N GLY A 282 -39.96 6.92 4.28
CA GLY A 282 -40.72 8.18 4.16
C GLY A 282 -40.22 9.31 5.07
N CYS A 283 -39.73 8.99 6.27
CA CYS A 283 -39.15 9.99 7.18
C CYS A 283 -37.73 10.40 6.74
N LEU A 284 -37.00 9.47 6.13
CA LEU A 284 -35.66 9.70 5.61
C LEU A 284 -35.69 10.58 4.34
N LEU A 285 -36.65 10.33 3.44
CA LEU A 285 -36.91 11.16 2.28
C LEU A 285 -37.31 12.60 2.66
N LEU A 286 -38.05 12.77 3.75
CA LEU A 286 -38.35 14.11 4.30
C LEU A 286 -37.08 14.84 4.77
N ILE A 287 -36.17 14.14 5.47
CA ILE A 287 -34.89 14.73 5.92
C ILE A 287 -33.99 15.05 4.72
N ILE A 288 -33.89 14.14 3.75
CA ILE A 288 -33.12 14.34 2.51
C ILE A 288 -33.70 15.51 1.71
N ALA A 289 -35.02 15.60 1.56
CA ALA A 289 -35.69 16.70 0.87
C ALA A 289 -35.48 18.04 1.59
N LEU A 290 -35.44 18.05 2.92
CA LEU A 290 -35.21 19.25 3.72
C LEU A 290 -33.75 19.73 3.58
N ILE A 291 -32.78 18.82 3.57
CA ILE A 291 -31.35 19.13 3.38
C ILE A 291 -31.07 19.56 1.93
N LEU A 292 -31.63 18.87 0.94
CA LEU A 292 -31.52 19.24 -0.48
C LEU A 292 -32.23 20.56 -0.78
N GLY A 293 -33.35 20.85 -0.10
CA GLY A 293 -34.05 22.13 -0.18
C GLY A 293 -33.18 23.29 0.33
N ILE A 294 -32.49 23.10 1.45
CA ILE A 294 -31.51 24.08 1.97
C ILE A 294 -30.37 24.30 0.97
N PHE A 295 -29.88 23.23 0.32
CA PHE A 295 -28.85 23.31 -0.73
C PHE A 295 -29.31 23.98 -2.03
N ALA A 296 -30.58 23.80 -2.42
CA ALA A 296 -31.16 24.49 -3.57
C ALA A 296 -31.29 25.99 -3.29
N THR A 297 -31.63 26.39 -2.05
CA THR A 297 -31.69 27.80 -1.67
C THR A 297 -30.30 28.45 -1.59
N SER A 298 -29.24 27.74 -1.20
CA SER A 298 -27.88 28.29 -1.19
C SER A 298 -27.34 28.50 -2.61
N ARG A 299 -27.60 27.57 -3.54
CA ARG A 299 -27.26 27.74 -4.96
C ARG A 299 -28.06 28.84 -5.66
N LEU A 300 -29.31 29.07 -5.24
CA LEU A 300 -30.10 30.20 -5.73
C LEU A 300 -29.50 31.53 -5.26
N PHE A 301 -28.97 31.60 -4.03
CA PHE A 301 -28.28 32.80 -3.52
C PHE A 301 -27.01 33.15 -4.31
N ASP A 302 -26.21 32.16 -4.73
CA ASP A 302 -25.06 32.37 -5.62
C ASP A 302 -25.49 32.89 -7.02
N MET A 303 -26.69 32.54 -7.47
CA MET A 303 -27.25 33.00 -8.75
C MET A 303 -27.72 34.47 -8.73
N PHE A 304 -27.94 35.05 -7.54
CA PHE A 304 -28.38 36.44 -7.37
C PHE A 304 -27.25 37.43 -7.02
N ILE A 305 -26.01 36.97 -6.88
CA ILE A 305 -24.83 37.84 -6.79
C ILE A 305 -24.24 37.97 -8.20
N PRO A 306 -24.33 39.14 -8.86
CA PRO A 306 -23.83 39.30 -10.21
C PRO A 306 -22.30 39.31 -10.22
N GLU A 307 -21.68 38.22 -10.69
CA GLU A 307 -20.28 38.24 -11.11
C GLU A 307 -20.11 39.14 -12.35
N LYS A 308 -19.09 40.01 -12.29
CA LYS A 308 -18.68 40.91 -13.38
C LYS A 308 -18.19 40.10 -14.58
N PRO A 309 -18.43 40.56 -15.83
CA PRO A 309 -18.08 39.78 -17.01
C PRO A 309 -16.63 40.03 -17.43
N GLU A 310 -15.84 38.97 -17.62
CA GLU A 310 -14.67 39.03 -18.49
C GLU A 310 -14.65 37.92 -19.56
N LYS A 311 -14.85 38.41 -20.80
CA LYS A 311 -14.12 38.11 -22.05
C LYS A 311 -14.18 36.70 -22.67
N ARG A 312 -15.29 36.53 -23.40
CA ARG A 312 -15.44 36.04 -24.79
C ARG A 312 -14.18 36.10 -25.70
N TRP A 313 -13.74 34.96 -26.21
CA TRP A 313 -13.24 34.66 -27.59
C TRP A 313 -13.33 33.14 -27.79
N ALA A 314 -13.52 32.52 -28.96
CA ALA A 314 -14.33 32.74 -30.15
C ALA A 314 -14.53 31.33 -30.76
N LYS A 315 -15.72 31.04 -31.30
CA LYS A 315 -16.08 29.76 -31.95
C LYS A 315 -15.62 29.75 -33.41
N THR A 316 -15.20 28.59 -33.93
CA THR A 316 -15.47 28.17 -35.32
C THR A 316 -15.65 26.65 -35.42
N PRO A 317 -16.68 26.12 -36.12
CA PRO A 317 -16.96 24.68 -36.24
C PRO A 317 -16.78 24.19 -37.72
N PRO A 318 -17.30 23.02 -38.18
CA PRO A 318 -16.49 21.92 -38.75
C PRO A 318 -16.81 21.57 -40.23
N LYS A 319 -16.09 20.62 -40.87
CA LYS A 319 -16.56 19.88 -42.08
C LYS A 319 -15.65 18.67 -42.46
N PRO A 320 -16.04 17.74 -43.37
CA PRO A 320 -16.42 16.35 -43.02
C PRO A 320 -15.81 15.20 -43.89
N MET A 321 -16.30 13.97 -43.65
CA MET A 321 -16.42 12.76 -44.51
C MET A 321 -15.37 11.60 -44.43
N THR A 322 -15.79 10.52 -43.72
CA THR A 322 -15.97 9.07 -44.07
C THR A 322 -15.35 8.45 -45.36
N PRO A 323 -15.39 7.08 -45.55
CA PRO A 323 -15.13 5.91 -44.69
C PRO A 323 -14.26 4.83 -45.42
N THR A 324 -13.84 3.72 -44.77
CA THR A 324 -13.81 2.35 -45.37
C THR A 324 -13.54 1.29 -44.29
N THR A 325 -14.39 0.25 -44.24
CA THR A 325 -14.27 -1.01 -43.49
C THR A 325 -13.91 -2.14 -44.50
N PRO A 326 -13.25 -3.23 -44.08
CA PRO A 326 -13.98 -4.51 -43.90
C PRO A 326 -13.45 -5.28 -42.66
N MET A 327 -14.31 -5.71 -41.72
CA MET A 327 -15.09 -6.94 -41.69
C MET A 327 -14.22 -8.22 -41.73
N SER A 328 -14.07 -8.88 -40.58
CA SER A 328 -13.98 -10.33 -40.50
C SER A 328 -14.71 -10.82 -39.24
N ARG A 329 -15.43 -11.93 -39.38
CA ARG A 329 -16.55 -12.40 -38.57
C ARG A 329 -16.31 -13.89 -38.26
N LEU A 330 -16.76 -14.31 -37.08
CA LEU A 330 -17.09 -15.70 -36.66
C LEU A 330 -15.88 -16.62 -36.36
N THR A 331 -15.85 -17.51 -35.35
CA THR A 331 -16.85 -18.00 -34.38
C THR A 331 -16.11 -18.85 -33.30
N PRO A 332 -16.79 -19.26 -32.20
CA PRO A 332 -16.21 -19.89 -31.02
C PRO A 332 -16.18 -21.43 -31.13
N THR A 333 -15.33 -22.07 -30.32
CA THR A 333 -15.48 -23.49 -29.98
C THR A 333 -15.36 -23.67 -28.47
N SER A 334 -16.47 -24.13 -27.89
CA SER A 334 -16.59 -24.63 -26.53
C SER A 334 -16.41 -26.15 -26.55
N THR A 335 -15.62 -26.70 -25.63
CA THR A 335 -15.82 -28.06 -25.14
C THR A 335 -15.41 -28.13 -23.67
N ALA A 336 -16.38 -28.47 -22.84
CA ALA A 336 -16.25 -28.70 -21.41
C ALA A 336 -15.90 -30.16 -21.12
N THR A 337 -15.06 -30.38 -20.10
CA THR A 337 -14.99 -31.52 -19.16
C THR A 337 -13.82 -31.14 -18.22
N GLY A 338 -14.02 -30.73 -16.98
CA GLY A 338 -14.59 -31.55 -15.91
C GLY A 338 -13.45 -32.24 -15.18
N ASP A 339 -12.82 -31.56 -14.20
CA ASP A 339 -12.44 -32.17 -12.92
C ASP A 339 -12.02 -31.11 -11.91
N ARG A 340 -12.67 -31.15 -10.74
CA ARG A 340 -12.32 -30.38 -9.54
C ARG A 340 -11.18 -31.09 -8.83
N ILE A 341 -10.05 -30.42 -8.67
CA ILE A 341 -9.07 -30.72 -7.62
C ILE A 341 -8.79 -29.40 -6.90
N PRO A 342 -8.88 -29.34 -5.55
CA PRO A 342 -8.55 -28.13 -4.80
C PRO A 342 -7.04 -27.94 -4.86
N ALA A 343 -6.59 -26.82 -5.44
CA ALA A 343 -5.18 -26.44 -5.37
C ALA A 343 -4.94 -25.76 -4.02
N ASP A 344 -4.48 -26.57 -3.06
CA ASP A 344 -3.61 -26.08 -2.00
C ASP A 344 -2.41 -25.35 -2.65
N GLU A 345 -2.03 -24.23 -2.06
CA GLU A 345 -0.82 -23.45 -2.37
C GLU A 345 0.45 -24.27 -2.06
N PRO A 346 1.40 -24.40 -3.00
CA PRO A 346 2.81 -24.30 -2.60
C PRO A 346 3.73 -23.60 -3.62
N ALA A 347 3.21 -23.06 -4.73
CA ALA A 347 4.07 -22.51 -5.80
C ALA A 347 4.53 -21.05 -5.60
N SER A 348 3.92 -20.30 -4.66
CA SER A 348 4.17 -18.85 -4.56
C SER A 348 5.44 -18.44 -3.79
N MET A 349 6.05 -19.32 -2.99
CA MET A 349 7.25 -18.96 -2.20
C MET A 349 8.56 -19.01 -3.00
N SER A 350 8.57 -19.61 -4.21
CA SER A 350 9.81 -19.78 -5.00
C SER A 350 10.18 -18.58 -5.88
N LEU A 351 9.29 -17.58 -5.99
CA LEU A 351 9.46 -16.41 -6.84
C LEU A 351 9.81 -15.14 -6.07
N GLN A 352 9.69 -15.12 -4.74
CA GLN A 352 10.00 -13.93 -3.96
C GLN A 352 11.51 -13.69 -3.89
N VAL A 353 11.93 -12.46 -4.17
CA VAL A 353 13.32 -12.02 -4.12
C VAL A 353 13.53 -11.20 -2.88
N PHE A 354 14.55 -11.56 -2.10
CA PHE A 354 14.96 -10.76 -0.96
C PHE A 354 15.73 -9.53 -1.44
N ASN A 355 15.33 -8.34 -0.99
CA ASN A 355 16.07 -7.10 -1.18
C ASN A 355 16.23 -6.35 0.16
N ARG A 356 17.35 -5.65 0.32
CA ARG A 356 17.63 -4.82 1.50
C ARG A 356 16.70 -3.61 1.60
N ALA A 357 16.00 -3.25 0.54
CA ALA A 357 15.00 -2.17 0.52
C ALA A 357 13.69 -2.55 1.24
N GLY A 358 13.47 -3.83 1.56
CA GLY A 358 12.26 -4.32 2.22
C GLY A 358 10.99 -4.19 1.37
N LEU A 359 11.15 -3.95 0.06
CA LEU A 359 10.05 -3.85 -0.89
C LEU A 359 9.68 -5.23 -1.42
N ASP A 360 8.39 -5.47 -1.65
CA ASP A 360 7.96 -6.73 -2.27
C ASP A 360 8.44 -6.78 -3.72
N GLU A 361 9.26 -7.80 -4.03
CA GLU A 361 9.92 -8.03 -5.30
C GLU A 361 9.78 -9.51 -5.66
N ASN A 362 9.28 -9.78 -6.86
CA ASN A 362 8.99 -11.14 -7.31
C ASN A 362 9.59 -11.39 -8.70
N LYS A 363 10.24 -12.53 -8.91
CA LYS A 363 10.72 -12.96 -10.22
C LYS A 363 9.51 -13.16 -11.15
N PRO A 364 9.47 -12.50 -12.32
CA PRO A 364 8.51 -12.83 -13.36
C PRO A 364 8.66 -14.30 -13.78
N PRO A 365 7.58 -14.95 -14.27
CA PRO A 365 7.69 -16.25 -14.91
C PRO A 365 8.65 -16.17 -16.12
N LEU A 366 9.26 -17.30 -16.48
CA LEU A 366 10.10 -17.39 -17.69
C LEU A 366 9.22 -17.04 -18.91
N GLN A 367 9.68 -16.12 -19.75
CA GLN A 367 8.98 -15.65 -20.96
C GLN A 367 7.53 -15.16 -20.70
N PRO A 368 7.34 -13.99 -20.05
CA PRO A 368 6.02 -13.44 -19.78
C PRO A 368 5.39 -12.83 -21.06
N HIS A 369 4.93 -13.68 -21.99
CA HIS A 369 4.29 -13.20 -23.22
C HIS A 369 2.83 -12.78 -22.97
N GLY A 370 2.48 -11.56 -23.40
CA GLY A 370 1.09 -11.09 -23.48
C GLY A 370 0.42 -10.76 -22.14
N ARG A 371 1.17 -10.68 -21.03
CA ARG A 371 0.68 -10.24 -19.73
C ARG A 371 1.46 -9.04 -19.24
N LYS A 372 0.77 -8.01 -18.75
CA LYS A 372 1.38 -6.91 -18.01
C LYS A 372 1.96 -7.41 -16.69
N LEU A 373 3.18 -6.98 -16.38
CA LEU A 373 3.81 -7.29 -15.09
C LEU A 373 3.12 -6.56 -13.94
N THR A 374 3.03 -7.23 -12.79
CA THR A 374 2.65 -6.59 -11.52
C THR A 374 3.75 -5.62 -11.05
N LEU A 375 3.45 -4.77 -10.07
CA LEU A 375 4.47 -3.86 -9.52
C LEU A 375 5.67 -4.62 -8.91
N ALA A 376 5.43 -5.72 -8.19
CA ALA A 376 6.50 -6.52 -7.59
C ALA A 376 7.40 -7.20 -8.64
N GLU A 377 6.84 -7.59 -9.79
CA GLU A 377 7.59 -8.14 -10.92
C GLU A 377 8.32 -7.04 -11.71
N SER A 378 7.70 -5.88 -11.85
CA SER A 378 8.31 -4.69 -12.46
C SER A 378 9.53 -4.24 -11.65
N ARG A 379 9.41 -4.26 -10.31
CA ARG A 379 10.54 -4.04 -9.39
C ARG A 379 11.67 -5.01 -9.65
N TYR A 380 11.41 -6.31 -9.82
CA TYR A 380 12.47 -7.26 -10.15
C TYR A 380 13.17 -6.89 -11.44
N VAL A 381 12.42 -6.60 -12.51
CA VAL A 381 13.00 -6.25 -13.81
C VAL A 381 13.94 -5.05 -13.69
N ILE A 382 13.53 -4.00 -12.98
CA ILE A 382 14.30 -2.76 -12.84
C ILE A 382 15.43 -2.92 -11.81
N PHE A 383 15.13 -3.39 -10.60
CA PHE A 383 16.11 -3.52 -9.52
C PHE A 383 17.21 -4.50 -9.88
N GLN A 384 16.85 -5.64 -10.47
CA GLN A 384 17.84 -6.63 -10.90
C GLN A 384 18.73 -6.08 -12.01
N LYS A 385 18.21 -5.26 -12.91
CA LYS A 385 19.03 -4.59 -13.93
C LYS A 385 20.04 -3.63 -13.29
N HIS A 386 19.61 -2.81 -12.32
CA HIS A 386 20.51 -1.92 -11.57
C HIS A 386 21.60 -2.70 -10.80
N ARG A 387 21.25 -3.84 -10.20
CA ARG A 387 22.22 -4.73 -9.52
C ARG A 387 23.26 -5.25 -10.51
N LEU A 388 22.82 -5.70 -11.69
CA LEU A 388 23.69 -6.23 -12.74
C LEU A 388 24.62 -5.17 -13.32
N GLU A 389 24.10 -3.99 -13.65
CA GLU A 389 24.88 -2.85 -14.14
C GLU A 389 25.92 -2.39 -13.12
N HIS A 390 25.61 -2.46 -11.83
CA HIS A 390 26.60 -2.19 -10.79
C HIS A 390 27.75 -3.20 -10.81
N LEU A 391 27.45 -4.50 -10.91
CA LEU A 391 28.47 -5.56 -10.94
C LEU A 391 29.34 -5.50 -12.20
N GLU A 392 28.80 -5.03 -13.34
CA GLU A 392 29.61 -4.78 -14.55
C GLU A 392 30.64 -3.65 -14.36
N GLY A 393 30.38 -2.71 -13.45
CA GLY A 393 31.29 -1.62 -13.12
C GLY A 393 32.36 -1.95 -12.08
N VAL A 394 32.40 -3.20 -11.58
CA VAL A 394 33.34 -3.66 -10.55
C VAL A 394 34.35 -4.63 -11.18
N ASP A 395 35.61 -4.57 -10.71
CA ASP A 395 36.64 -5.53 -11.12
C ASP A 395 36.35 -6.90 -10.48
N LEU A 396 35.76 -7.82 -11.27
CA LEU A 396 35.37 -9.17 -10.84
C LEU A 396 36.43 -10.21 -11.17
N MET A 397 36.52 -11.27 -10.36
CA MET A 397 37.33 -12.46 -10.66
C MET A 397 36.65 -13.36 -11.72
N PRO A 398 37.37 -14.26 -12.41
CA PRO A 398 36.80 -15.06 -13.51
C PRO A 398 35.58 -15.93 -13.13
N ASN A 399 35.52 -16.41 -11.88
CA ASN A 399 34.37 -17.15 -11.35
C ASN A 399 33.17 -16.22 -11.03
N GLU A 400 33.44 -14.97 -10.68
CA GLU A 400 32.44 -13.92 -10.45
C GLU A 400 31.87 -13.41 -11.77
N GLU A 401 32.70 -13.30 -12.81
CA GLU A 401 32.26 -13.01 -14.18
C GLU A 401 31.31 -14.10 -14.70
N GLU A 402 31.61 -15.37 -14.42
CA GLU A 402 30.71 -16.48 -14.79
C GLU A 402 29.39 -16.43 -14.01
N ALA A 403 29.42 -16.06 -12.73
CA ALA A 403 28.22 -15.85 -11.93
C ALA A 403 27.39 -14.67 -12.45
N LEU A 404 28.03 -13.56 -12.82
CA LEU A 404 27.38 -12.40 -13.43
C LEU A 404 26.74 -12.76 -14.78
N ARG A 405 27.42 -13.55 -15.61
CA ARG A 405 26.87 -14.03 -16.88
C ARG A 405 25.59 -14.84 -16.68
N LYS A 406 25.56 -15.75 -15.70
CA LYS A 406 24.35 -16.53 -15.35
C LYS A 406 23.20 -15.64 -14.87
N LEU A 407 23.50 -14.60 -14.08
CA LEU A 407 22.49 -13.63 -13.64
C LEU A 407 21.90 -12.83 -14.82
N TRP A 408 22.74 -12.42 -15.77
CA TRP A 408 22.27 -11.76 -17.00
C TRP A 408 21.42 -12.68 -17.88
N GLU A 409 21.79 -13.95 -18.01
CA GLU A 409 21.00 -14.94 -18.74
C GLU A 409 19.63 -15.17 -18.08
N GLU A 410 19.58 -15.28 -16.75
CA GLU A 410 18.33 -15.37 -16.01
C GLU A 410 17.47 -14.11 -16.21
N TRP A 411 18.06 -12.93 -16.06
CA TRP A 411 17.34 -11.66 -16.24
C TRP A 411 16.77 -11.55 -17.65
N ARG A 412 17.57 -11.80 -18.71
CA ARG A 412 17.10 -11.74 -20.10
C ARG A 412 15.93 -12.69 -20.34
N SER A 413 15.99 -13.91 -19.81
CA SER A 413 14.94 -14.93 -19.98
C SER A 413 13.59 -14.54 -19.35
N ARG A 414 13.58 -13.59 -18.40
CA ARG A 414 12.40 -13.15 -17.66
C ARG A 414 11.96 -11.72 -18.01
N ALA A 415 12.88 -10.86 -18.42
CA ALA A 415 12.67 -9.42 -18.46
C ALA A 415 12.74 -8.80 -19.86
N GLU A 416 13.52 -9.38 -20.80
CA GLU A 416 13.88 -8.72 -22.07
C GLU A 416 12.67 -8.44 -22.98
N ASN A 417 11.63 -9.25 -22.89
CA ASN A 417 10.39 -9.11 -23.67
C ASN A 417 9.15 -8.84 -22.80
N ALA A 418 9.33 -8.41 -21.55
CA ALA A 418 8.21 -8.19 -20.64
C ALA A 418 7.48 -6.88 -20.96
N GLU A 419 6.15 -6.94 -21.08
CA GLU A 419 5.32 -5.74 -21.19
C GLU A 419 5.13 -5.13 -19.79
N LEU A 420 5.78 -3.99 -19.55
CA LEU A 420 5.63 -3.21 -18.33
C LEU A 420 4.48 -2.21 -18.47
N ASP A 421 3.63 -2.14 -17.45
CA ASP A 421 2.68 -1.04 -17.34
C ASP A 421 3.41 0.26 -17.06
N ARG A 422 3.04 1.35 -17.73
CA ARG A 422 3.78 2.63 -17.67
C ARG A 422 3.86 3.20 -16.26
N ASP A 423 2.79 3.06 -15.47
CA ASP A 423 2.72 3.59 -14.11
C ASP A 423 3.59 2.75 -13.16
N ASN A 424 3.63 1.43 -13.36
CA ASN A 424 4.51 0.53 -12.59
C ASN A 424 5.98 0.71 -12.96
N LEU A 425 6.29 0.98 -14.23
CA LEU A 425 7.64 1.27 -14.70
C LEU A 425 8.19 2.53 -14.02
N GLU A 426 7.47 3.65 -14.14
CA GLU A 426 7.89 4.93 -13.55
C GLU A 426 8.06 4.81 -12.02
N LYS A 427 7.16 4.06 -11.36
CA LYS A 427 7.26 3.80 -9.93
C LYS A 427 8.48 2.96 -9.56
N ALA A 428 8.74 1.87 -10.29
CA ALA A 428 9.87 1.00 -10.03
C ALA A 428 11.21 1.70 -10.33
N GLU A 429 11.30 2.55 -11.36
CA GLU A 429 12.49 3.35 -11.66
C GLU A 429 12.79 4.36 -10.54
N ASN A 430 11.78 5.10 -10.09
CA ASN A 430 11.92 6.03 -8.97
C ASN A 430 12.34 5.33 -7.67
N GLU A 431 11.78 4.14 -7.38
CA GLU A 431 12.18 3.33 -6.24
C GLU A 431 13.63 2.83 -6.40
N ALA A 432 14.03 2.40 -7.59
CA ALA A 432 15.39 1.90 -7.84
C ALA A 432 16.44 2.99 -7.64
N GLU A 433 16.15 4.23 -8.07
CA GLU A 433 17.01 5.37 -7.81
C GLU A 433 17.11 5.67 -6.30
N SER A 434 15.95 5.66 -5.61
CA SER A 434 15.85 5.91 -4.17
C SER A 434 16.62 4.89 -3.32
N PHE A 435 16.70 3.63 -3.78
CA PHE A 435 17.37 2.54 -3.09
C PHE A 435 18.68 2.11 -3.75
N SER A 436 19.26 2.92 -4.63
CA SER A 436 20.45 2.58 -5.41
C SER A 436 21.62 2.02 -4.58
N GLU A 437 21.96 2.65 -3.45
CA GLU A 437 23.02 2.15 -2.55
C GLU A 437 22.67 0.81 -1.88
N LEU A 438 21.39 0.56 -1.57
CA LEU A 438 20.94 -0.73 -1.05
C LEU A 438 20.98 -1.80 -2.14
N LEU A 439 20.62 -1.45 -3.37
CA LEU A 439 20.68 -2.34 -4.53
C LEU A 439 22.14 -2.74 -4.86
N LYS A 440 23.11 -1.84 -4.72
CA LYS A 440 24.53 -2.21 -4.83
C LYS A 440 24.91 -3.29 -3.82
N GLY A 441 24.49 -3.10 -2.57
CA GLY A 441 24.67 -4.10 -1.51
C GLY A 441 23.94 -5.42 -1.77
N ASP A 442 22.75 -5.38 -2.36
CA ASP A 442 22.02 -6.59 -2.81
C ASP A 442 22.81 -7.34 -3.90
N ALA A 443 23.44 -6.61 -4.82
CA ALA A 443 24.19 -7.20 -5.92
C ALA A 443 25.39 -8.02 -5.42
N GLU A 444 26.13 -7.49 -4.44
CA GLU A 444 27.23 -8.22 -3.79
C GLU A 444 26.74 -9.48 -3.05
N ASP A 445 25.59 -9.40 -2.39
CA ASP A 445 25.01 -10.55 -1.68
C ASP A 445 24.56 -11.65 -2.66
N GLN A 446 23.92 -11.27 -3.77
CA GLN A 446 23.51 -12.20 -4.83
C GLN A 446 24.73 -12.90 -5.45
N LEU A 447 25.81 -12.15 -5.71
CA LEU A 447 27.05 -12.70 -6.25
C LEU A 447 27.65 -13.75 -5.30
N LYS A 448 27.74 -13.45 -3.99
CA LYS A 448 28.24 -14.39 -2.97
C LYS A 448 27.41 -15.69 -2.89
N VAL A 449 26.08 -15.59 -3.02
CA VAL A 449 25.20 -16.76 -3.01
C VAL A 449 25.44 -17.65 -4.23
N ILE A 450 25.62 -17.06 -5.41
CA ILE A 450 25.84 -17.83 -6.64
C ILE A 450 27.24 -18.45 -6.67
N LEU A 451 28.28 -17.73 -6.24
CA LEU A 451 29.63 -18.30 -6.11
C LEU A 451 29.62 -19.55 -5.23
N LYS A 452 28.94 -19.49 -4.09
CA LYS A 452 28.79 -20.64 -3.18
C LYS A 452 28.07 -21.82 -3.84
N SER A 453 27.15 -21.56 -4.78
CA SER A 453 26.47 -22.61 -5.54
C SER A 453 27.34 -23.21 -6.65
N LEU A 454 28.24 -22.41 -7.25
CA LEU A 454 29.18 -22.86 -8.29
C LEU A 454 30.30 -23.73 -7.72
N GLU A 455 30.68 -23.52 -6.45
CA GLU A 455 31.66 -24.35 -5.74
C GLU A 455 31.14 -25.77 -5.41
N ALA A 456 29.81 -25.97 -5.40
CA ALA A 456 29.18 -27.23 -4.98
C ALA A 456 29.15 -28.33 -6.06
N ASP A 457 29.48 -28.03 -7.32
CA ASP A 457 29.44 -28.98 -8.44
C ASP A 457 30.70 -29.88 -8.56
N GLY A 458 31.61 -29.79 -7.59
CA GLY A 458 32.83 -30.62 -7.50
C GLY A 458 32.64 -31.99 -6.85
N TRP A 459 31.55 -32.73 -7.11
CA TRP A 459 31.41 -34.12 -6.66
C TRP A 459 32.22 -35.06 -7.57
N LYS A 460 33.49 -35.29 -7.23
CA LYS A 460 34.18 -36.53 -7.62
C LYS A 460 33.96 -37.57 -6.53
N ASN A 461 33.39 -38.69 -6.96
CA ASN A 461 33.23 -40.00 -6.30
C ASN A 461 34.18 -40.22 -5.11
N ASP A 462 33.61 -40.56 -3.96
CA ASP A 462 34.25 -41.42 -2.95
C ASP A 462 33.17 -41.94 -1.97
N ASP A 463 32.29 -42.80 -2.47
CA ASP A 463 31.32 -43.59 -1.68
C ASP A 463 31.98 -44.72 -0.87
N GLU A 464 33.32 -44.82 -0.83
CA GLU A 464 34.03 -45.88 -0.09
C GLU A 464 34.80 -45.41 1.15
N ASN A 465 34.79 -44.12 1.49
CA ASN A 465 35.52 -43.63 2.68
C ASN A 465 34.61 -43.25 3.87
N ASP A 466 33.32 -43.59 3.78
CA ASP A 466 32.25 -43.17 4.69
C ASP A 466 32.24 -43.88 6.06
N LYS A 467 33.37 -44.47 6.46
CA LYS A 467 33.57 -44.98 7.83
C LYS A 467 34.76 -44.37 8.56
N ASN A 468 35.67 -43.69 7.87
CA ASN A 468 36.88 -43.13 8.49
C ASN A 468 36.94 -41.58 8.46
N ARG A 469 35.94 -40.90 7.88
CA ARG A 469 35.91 -39.42 7.80
C ARG A 469 34.92 -38.73 8.74
N ALA A 470 34.25 -39.48 9.62
CA ALA A 470 33.43 -38.92 10.70
C ALA A 470 34.24 -38.24 11.83
N GLU A 471 35.58 -38.36 11.82
CA GLU A 471 36.43 -37.79 12.89
C GLU A 471 37.19 -36.50 12.53
N ASN A 472 37.27 -36.07 11.26
CA ASN A 472 38.22 -35.00 10.88
C ASN A 472 37.64 -33.80 10.10
N LEU A 473 36.33 -33.56 10.13
CA LEU A 473 35.75 -32.27 9.69
C LEU A 473 34.94 -31.62 10.81
N ARG A 474 35.65 -31.26 11.89
CA ARG A 474 35.20 -30.19 12.77
C ARG A 474 35.49 -28.86 12.05
N PRO A 475 34.51 -27.99 11.79
CA PRO A 475 34.81 -26.59 11.49
C PRO A 475 35.61 -26.04 12.66
N ALA A 476 36.64 -25.24 12.37
CA ALA A 476 37.54 -24.65 13.35
C ALA A 476 36.74 -24.13 14.56
N ARG A 477 36.87 -24.82 15.69
CA ARG A 477 36.29 -24.39 16.97
C ARG A 477 36.90 -23.03 17.29
N VAL A 478 36.10 -21.97 17.24
CA VAL A 478 36.40 -20.78 18.03
C VAL A 478 36.16 -21.21 19.47
N GLU A 479 37.24 -21.42 20.24
CA GLU A 479 37.16 -21.84 21.64
C GLU A 479 36.20 -20.90 22.40
N GLY A 480 35.12 -21.47 22.95
CA GLY A 480 34.15 -20.75 23.77
C GLY A 480 32.81 -20.39 23.12
N LEU A 481 32.61 -20.55 21.80
CA LEU A 481 31.30 -20.31 21.16
C LEU A 481 30.36 -21.52 21.36
N LEU A 482 29.20 -21.28 21.98
CA LEU A 482 28.11 -22.25 22.17
C LEU A 482 27.57 -22.73 20.83
N ASN A 483 27.29 -24.03 20.73
CA ASN A 483 26.81 -24.63 19.48
C ASN A 483 25.28 -24.73 19.43
N LEU A 484 24.63 -23.96 18.57
CA LEU A 484 23.16 -24.00 18.42
C LEU A 484 22.62 -25.30 17.82
N HIS A 485 23.50 -26.18 17.31
CA HIS A 485 23.15 -27.53 16.88
C HIS A 485 23.24 -28.57 18.01
N ASP A 486 23.83 -28.21 19.15
CA ASP A 486 23.82 -29.04 20.37
C ASP A 486 22.61 -28.63 21.23
N PRO A 487 21.65 -29.54 21.51
CA PRO A 487 20.47 -29.24 22.32
C PRO A 487 20.80 -28.64 23.70
N ALA A 488 21.94 -29.02 24.31
CA ALA A 488 22.33 -28.51 25.62
C ALA A 488 22.75 -27.02 25.58
N ASP A 489 23.46 -26.62 24.54
CA ASP A 489 23.92 -25.24 24.33
C ASP A 489 22.79 -24.35 23.77
N LEU A 490 21.97 -24.92 22.89
CA LEU A 490 20.72 -24.32 22.42
C LEU A 490 19.83 -23.88 23.58
N ASN A 491 19.60 -24.78 24.54
CA ASN A 491 18.78 -24.49 25.72
C ASN A 491 19.36 -23.34 26.55
N LYS A 492 20.69 -23.30 26.76
CA LYS A 492 21.36 -22.17 27.47
C LYS A 492 21.08 -20.83 26.80
N VAL A 493 21.14 -20.77 25.47
CA VAL A 493 20.88 -19.55 24.69
C VAL A 493 19.40 -19.14 24.79
N LEU A 494 18.47 -20.09 24.65
CA LEU A 494 17.03 -19.82 24.73
C LEU A 494 16.60 -19.33 26.11
N VAL A 495 17.12 -19.95 27.18
CA VAL A 495 16.85 -19.52 28.56
C VAL A 495 17.35 -18.09 28.81
N GLN A 496 18.49 -17.70 28.24
CA GLN A 496 18.96 -16.31 28.39
C GLN A 496 18.16 -15.31 27.57
N LEU A 497 17.73 -15.68 26.35
CA LEU A 497 16.85 -14.85 25.54
C LEU A 497 15.48 -14.67 26.20
N GLU A 498 14.94 -15.71 26.83
CA GLU A 498 13.71 -15.65 27.63
C GLU A 498 13.91 -14.78 28.87
N LYS A 499 14.99 -14.98 29.63
CA LYS A 499 15.31 -14.19 30.83
C LYS A 499 15.45 -12.70 30.53
N LYS A 500 15.95 -12.33 29.34
CA LYS A 500 16.05 -10.94 28.89
C LYS A 500 14.79 -10.42 28.17
N GLY A 501 13.73 -11.23 28.07
CA GLY A 501 12.42 -10.83 27.54
C GLY A 501 12.27 -10.85 26.02
N TYR A 502 13.21 -11.45 25.28
CA TYR A 502 13.21 -11.49 23.82
C TYR A 502 12.58 -12.75 23.22
N TYR A 503 12.42 -13.81 24.02
CA TYR A 503 11.88 -15.10 23.60
C TYR A 503 10.73 -15.54 24.51
N ASN A 504 9.60 -15.93 23.89
CA ASN A 504 8.37 -16.36 24.58
C ASN A 504 7.93 -17.77 24.14
N GLY A 505 8.84 -18.55 23.57
CA GLY A 505 8.58 -19.90 23.08
C GLY A 505 9.09 -20.99 24.04
N PRO A 506 8.87 -22.28 23.72
CA PRO A 506 9.44 -23.38 24.48
C PRO A 506 10.97 -23.33 24.45
N THR A 507 11.63 -23.50 25.60
CA THR A 507 13.10 -23.45 25.75
C THR A 507 13.77 -24.81 25.52
N ASP A 508 12.99 -25.89 25.51
CA ASP A 508 13.40 -27.28 25.26
C ASP A 508 13.42 -27.64 23.77
N LEU A 509 13.82 -26.71 22.90
CA LEU A 509 13.92 -26.99 21.47
C LEU A 509 15.04 -28.00 21.17
N ILE A 510 14.73 -28.96 20.29
CA ILE A 510 15.70 -29.93 19.76
C ILE A 510 16.54 -29.31 18.63
N LYS A 511 16.00 -28.29 17.94
CA LYS A 511 16.65 -27.60 16.81
C LYS A 511 16.35 -26.10 16.81
N TRP A 512 17.31 -25.29 16.37
CA TRP A 512 17.14 -23.86 16.15
C TRP A 512 16.06 -23.59 15.09
N ASN A 513 14.98 -22.91 15.47
CA ASN A 513 13.84 -22.65 14.60
C ASN A 513 13.69 -21.14 14.26
N SER A 514 12.72 -20.82 13.41
CA SER A 514 12.47 -19.45 12.96
C SER A 514 12.09 -18.48 14.09
N VAL A 515 11.46 -18.98 15.15
CA VAL A 515 11.05 -18.19 16.32
C VAL A 515 12.27 -17.81 17.17
N ALA A 516 13.15 -18.78 17.46
CA ALA A 516 14.43 -18.56 18.14
C ALA A 516 15.32 -17.60 17.33
N GLY A 517 15.41 -17.79 16.01
CA GLY A 517 16.15 -16.89 15.11
C GLY A 517 15.60 -15.46 15.11
N SER A 518 14.28 -15.29 15.21
CA SER A 518 13.64 -13.98 15.29
C SER A 518 13.87 -13.30 16.65
N ALA A 519 13.87 -14.06 17.74
CA ALA A 519 14.23 -13.55 19.07
C ALA A 519 15.68 -13.11 19.14
N LEU A 520 16.60 -13.87 18.53
CA LEU A 520 18.02 -13.50 18.42
C LEU A 520 18.20 -12.21 17.62
N ALA A 521 17.54 -12.07 16.47
CA ALA A 521 17.59 -10.86 15.66
C ALA A 521 17.09 -9.61 16.43
N ARG A 522 16.01 -9.76 17.22
CA ARG A 522 15.49 -8.69 18.10
C ARG A 522 16.47 -8.32 19.20
N PHE A 523 17.12 -9.31 19.82
CA PHE A 523 18.16 -9.08 20.82
C PHE A 523 19.35 -8.32 20.22
N LYS A 524 19.84 -8.74 19.03
CA LYS A 524 20.95 -8.07 18.33
C LYS A 524 20.60 -6.63 17.95
N ALA A 525 19.41 -6.40 17.39
CA ALA A 525 18.89 -5.07 17.11
C ALA A 525 18.90 -4.16 18.34
N THR A 526 18.46 -4.68 19.49
CA THR A 526 18.38 -3.89 20.73
C THR A 526 19.76 -3.59 21.33
N LYS A 527 20.76 -4.43 21.05
CA LYS A 527 22.15 -4.25 21.50
C LYS A 527 23.05 -3.55 20.47
N MET A 528 22.47 -3.00 19.40
CA MET A 528 23.22 -2.39 18.29
C MET A 528 24.27 -3.33 17.68
N LEU A 529 24.00 -4.64 17.72
CA LEU A 529 24.79 -5.65 17.04
C LEU A 529 24.19 -5.89 15.64
N ARG A 530 24.98 -6.50 14.75
CA ARG A 530 24.56 -6.84 13.38
C ARG A 530 23.22 -7.59 13.41
N THR A 531 22.18 -7.06 12.77
CA THR A 531 20.80 -7.58 12.83
C THR A 531 20.56 -8.78 11.91
N ASP A 532 21.44 -9.76 11.96
CA ASP A 532 21.29 -11.03 11.26
C ASP A 532 20.84 -12.14 12.23
N LYS A 533 20.44 -13.28 11.66
CA LYS A 533 20.04 -14.47 12.44
C LYS A 533 21.23 -15.38 12.77
N THR A 534 22.45 -14.93 12.50
CA THR A 534 23.67 -15.72 12.70
C THR A 534 24.03 -15.73 14.18
N TRP A 535 24.64 -16.81 14.66
CA TRP A 535 25.18 -16.87 16.02
C TRP A 535 26.68 -16.66 15.96
N ASP A 536 27.13 -15.58 16.58
CA ASP A 536 28.53 -15.15 16.61
C ASP A 536 28.99 -14.88 18.05
N ILE A 537 30.30 -14.70 18.22
CA ILE A 537 30.91 -14.57 19.54
C ILE A 537 30.55 -13.25 20.22
N GLU A 538 30.35 -12.18 19.46
CA GLU A 538 29.93 -10.86 19.97
C GLU A 538 28.51 -10.95 20.57
N THR A 539 27.63 -11.68 19.91
CA THR A 539 26.26 -11.91 20.36
C THR A 539 26.24 -12.78 21.60
N GLN A 540 27.08 -13.82 21.67
CA GLN A 540 27.20 -14.61 22.88
C GLN A 540 27.72 -13.78 24.06
N GLN A 541 28.76 -12.98 23.87
CA GLN A 541 29.29 -12.12 24.92
C GLN A 541 28.22 -11.11 25.40
N ALA A 542 27.49 -10.50 24.47
CA ALA A 542 26.40 -9.57 24.82
C ALA A 542 25.24 -10.28 25.56
N LEU A 543 24.89 -11.50 25.15
CA LEU A 543 23.78 -12.25 25.75
C LEU A 543 24.13 -12.78 27.14
N PHE A 544 25.35 -13.24 27.34
CA PHE A 544 25.82 -13.81 28.61
C PHE A 544 26.57 -12.82 29.50
N SER A 545 26.76 -11.57 29.07
CA SER A 545 27.29 -10.52 29.94
C SER A 545 26.38 -10.35 31.17
N GLU A 546 26.97 -10.54 32.36
CA GLU A 546 26.31 -10.26 33.63
C GLU A 546 26.08 -8.75 33.74
N THR A 547 24.88 -8.29 33.38
CA THR A 547 24.36 -7.05 33.94
C THR A 547 23.97 -7.35 35.39
N GLY A 548 24.97 -7.27 36.28
CA GLY A 548 24.84 -7.38 37.72
C GLY A 548 25.86 -6.51 38.43
N ALA A 549 25.62 -5.20 38.48
CA ALA A 549 26.03 -4.26 39.55
C ALA A 549 25.47 -2.86 39.19
N GLY A 550 24.70 -2.15 40.02
CA GLY A 550 24.24 -2.39 41.38
C GLY A 550 23.81 -1.06 42.02
N ASN A 551 22.85 -1.15 42.95
CA ASN A 551 22.61 -0.30 44.12
C ASN A 551 22.63 1.24 43.97
N ASP A 552 21.44 1.85 43.91
CA ASP A 552 20.73 2.42 45.08
C ASP A 552 19.25 2.63 44.76
#